data_AF-A0ABD5T1W5-F1
#
_entry.id   AF-A0ABD5T1W5-F1
#
_cell.length_a   1.000
_cell.length_b   1.000
_cell.length_c   1.000
_cell.angle_alpha   90.00
_cell.angle_beta   90.00
_cell.angle_gamma   90.00
#
_symmetry.space_group_name_H-M   'P 1'
#
loop_
_entity.id
_entity.type
_entity.pdbx_description
1 polymer ?
#
loop_
_entity_poly.entity_id
_entity_poly.type
_entity_poly.pdbx_seq_one_letter_code
_entity_poly.pdbx_strand_id
1 'polypeptide(L)'
;YPRDDAFERRRADNMATARLAVGVLVGMAIMLQYVVIIYPTYFAFPFYDERTLAYLDAAMSSTSGTYFFIVIAVLTTIVLFVTGKPILRGAYVSAKTRSPNMDLLVALAAVSAYVYSTLAVIFVESPSVYYDVTVAIIVIVTVGNRYEDAIKSRATELLSDLTAVQVDSARRVARGGTDGDDG
;
A
#
# COMPACT_ATOMS: atom_id res chain seq x y z
N TYR A 1 -18.20 11.67 25.78
CA TYR A 1 -17.08 11.26 24.91
C TYR A 1 -15.80 11.22 25.74
N PRO A 2 -15.21 10.05 26.02
CA PRO A 2 -14.00 9.97 26.84
C PRO A 2 -12.79 10.43 26.02
N ARG A 3 -11.87 11.17 26.66
CA ARG A 3 -10.72 11.82 26.00
C ARG A 3 -9.67 10.82 25.48
N ASP A 4 -9.72 9.57 25.92
CA ASP A 4 -8.75 8.53 25.59
C ASP A 4 -8.86 8.07 24.12
N ASP A 5 -10.08 8.04 23.57
CA ASP A 5 -10.34 7.64 22.18
C ASP A 5 -9.67 8.56 21.15
N ALA A 6 -9.50 9.84 21.48
CA ALA A 6 -8.90 10.82 20.57
C ALA A 6 -7.38 10.65 20.44
N PHE A 7 -6.71 10.21 21.51
CA PHE A 7 -5.26 9.97 21.49
C PHE A 7 -4.92 8.67 20.75
N GLU A 8 -5.71 7.61 20.92
CA GLU A 8 -5.49 6.34 20.24
C GLU A 8 -5.66 6.44 18.72
N ARG A 9 -6.69 7.17 18.26
CA ARG A 9 -6.94 7.40 16.81
C ARG A 9 -5.77 8.12 16.15
N ARG A 10 -5.24 9.18 16.78
CA ARG A 10 -4.08 9.93 16.26
C ARG A 10 -2.82 9.07 16.19
N ARG A 11 -2.59 8.22 17.21
CA ARG A 11 -1.43 7.32 17.23
C ARG A 11 -1.52 6.25 16.14
N ALA A 12 -2.72 5.70 15.92
CA ALA A 12 -2.96 4.74 14.85
C ALA A 12 -2.69 5.35 13.47
N ASP A 13 -3.19 6.58 13.23
CA ASP A 13 -2.98 7.31 11.98
C ASP A 13 -1.50 7.65 11.73
N ASN A 14 -0.81 8.20 12.74
CA ASN A 14 0.62 8.49 12.66
C ASN A 14 1.45 7.23 12.35
N MET A 15 1.13 6.10 12.98
CA MET A 15 1.80 4.83 12.73
C MET A 15 1.51 4.31 11.31
N ALA A 16 0.29 4.50 10.83
CA ALA A 16 -0.12 4.10 9.49
C ALA A 16 0.63 4.92 8.43
N THR A 17 0.83 6.21 8.66
CA THR A 17 1.62 7.11 7.82
C THR A 17 3.11 6.80 7.90
N ALA A 18 3.65 6.53 9.09
CA ALA A 18 5.05 6.15 9.27
C ALA A 18 5.41 4.86 8.51
N ARG A 19 4.56 3.83 8.59
CA ARG A 19 4.77 2.58 7.83
C ARG A 19 4.77 2.82 6.34
N LEU A 20 3.84 3.63 5.84
CA LEU A 20 3.79 4.01 4.42
C LEU A 20 5.07 4.75 4.01
N ALA A 21 5.53 5.71 4.81
CA ALA A 21 6.76 6.43 4.54
C ALA A 21 7.97 5.49 4.50
N VAL A 22 8.09 4.56 5.44
CA VAL A 22 9.14 3.52 5.43
C VAL A 22 9.06 2.69 4.15
N GLY A 23 7.87 2.21 3.78
CA GLY A 23 7.66 1.44 2.55
C GLY A 23 8.04 2.19 1.28
N VAL A 24 7.65 3.46 1.19
CA VAL A 24 7.96 4.33 0.06
C VAL A 24 9.46 4.64 -0.02
N LEU A 25 10.10 4.96 1.11
CA LEU A 25 11.53 5.26 1.15
C LEU A 25 12.39 4.04 0.83
N VAL A 26 12.12 2.91 1.50
CA VAL A 26 12.84 1.65 1.25
C VAL A 26 12.52 1.15 -0.16
N GLY A 27 11.26 1.26 -0.58
CA GLY A 27 10.83 0.89 -1.93
C GLY A 27 11.52 1.72 -3.00
N MET A 28 11.64 3.04 -2.83
CA MET A 28 12.41 3.89 -3.74
C MET A 28 13.89 3.50 -3.78
N ALA A 29 14.50 3.18 -2.64
CA ALA A 29 15.89 2.74 -2.60
C ALA A 29 16.10 1.42 -3.39
N ILE A 30 15.19 0.46 -3.24
CA ILE A 30 15.21 -0.80 -4.00
C ILE A 30 14.99 -0.53 -5.49
N MET A 31 13.99 0.28 -5.83
CA MET A 31 13.62 0.58 -7.21
C MET A 31 14.72 1.31 -7.96
N LEU A 32 15.36 2.31 -7.34
CA LEU A 32 16.49 3.02 -7.94
C LEU A 32 17.59 2.04 -8.34
N GLN A 33 17.92 1.11 -7.45
CA GLN A 33 18.94 0.11 -7.70
C GLN A 33 18.53 -0.86 -8.81
N TYR A 34 17.27 -1.30 -8.83
CA TYR A 34 16.74 -2.14 -9.91
C TYR A 34 16.82 -1.43 -11.27
N VAL A 35 16.45 -0.16 -11.33
CA VAL A 35 16.50 0.66 -12.54
C VAL A 35 17.94 0.87 -13.04
N VAL A 36 18.91 0.99 -12.13
CA VAL A 36 20.32 1.26 -12.50
C VAL A 36 21.09 -0.02 -12.85
N ILE A 37 20.79 -1.16 -12.21
CA ILE A 37 21.59 -2.39 -12.39
C ILE A 37 20.86 -3.46 -13.19
N ILE A 38 19.59 -3.72 -12.88
CA ILE A 38 18.85 -4.89 -13.39
C ILE A 38 18.10 -4.55 -14.67
N TYR A 39 17.43 -3.40 -14.75
CA TYR A 39 16.65 -3.02 -15.93
C TYR A 39 17.49 -2.83 -17.21
N PRO A 40 18.74 -2.33 -17.14
CA PRO A 40 19.68 -2.29 -18.26
C PRO A 40 19.92 -3.63 -18.95
N THR A 41 19.92 -4.74 -18.20
CA THR A 41 20.16 -6.06 -18.77
C THR A 41 18.92 -6.59 -19.50
N TYR A 42 17.72 -6.14 -19.12
CA TYR A 42 16.47 -6.46 -19.83
C TYR A 42 16.23 -5.59 -21.08
N PHE A 43 16.64 -4.32 -21.05
CA PHE A 43 16.50 -3.36 -22.16
C PHE A 43 17.83 -3.13 -22.90
N ALA A 44 18.51 -4.24 -23.22
CA ALA A 44 19.85 -4.34 -23.77
C ALA A 44 20.13 -3.58 -25.09
N PHE A 45 19.14 -2.92 -25.71
CA PHE A 45 19.31 -2.16 -26.95
C PHE A 45 18.51 -0.86 -26.86
N PRO A 46 19.12 0.35 -26.75
CA PRO A 46 20.34 0.86 -27.41
C PRO A 46 21.42 1.42 -26.44
N PHE A 47 21.37 1.08 -25.14
CA PHE A 47 22.14 1.75 -24.09
C PHE A 47 23.50 1.11 -23.75
N TYR A 48 23.71 -0.16 -24.09
CA TYR A 48 24.91 -0.90 -23.70
C TYR A 48 25.43 -1.79 -24.85
N ASP A 49 26.75 -1.80 -25.03
CA ASP A 49 27.44 -2.72 -25.95
C ASP A 49 27.41 -4.16 -25.40
N GLU A 50 27.57 -5.16 -26.28
CA GLU A 50 27.60 -6.59 -25.92
C GLU A 50 28.64 -6.91 -24.83
N ARG A 51 29.80 -6.23 -24.84
CA ARG A 51 30.81 -6.40 -23.78
C ARG A 51 30.31 -5.94 -22.42
N THR A 52 29.65 -4.78 -22.35
CA THR A 52 29.10 -4.26 -21.09
C THR A 52 28.03 -5.17 -20.51
N LEU A 53 27.18 -5.77 -21.36
CA LEU A 53 26.19 -6.75 -20.93
C LEU A 53 26.83 -8.02 -20.39
N ALA A 54 27.87 -8.54 -21.05
CA ALA A 54 28.63 -9.68 -20.56
C ALA A 54 29.31 -9.41 -19.21
N TYR A 55 29.83 -8.18 -18.98
CA TYR A 55 30.37 -7.79 -17.69
C TYR A 55 29.30 -7.71 -16.59
N LEU A 56 28.11 -7.18 -16.89
CA LEU A 56 27.00 -7.10 -15.93
C LEU A 56 26.47 -8.49 -15.57
N ASP A 57 26.33 -9.38 -16.55
CA ASP A 57 25.89 -10.76 -16.33
C ASP A 57 26.92 -11.55 -15.50
N ALA A 58 28.21 -11.39 -15.80
CA ALA A 58 29.30 -11.96 -15.00
C ALA A 58 29.34 -11.39 -13.56
N ALA A 59 29.03 -10.11 -13.38
CA ALA A 59 28.95 -9.49 -12.05
C ALA A 59 27.75 -9.98 -11.23
N MET A 60 26.61 -10.26 -11.89
CA MET A 60 25.39 -10.77 -11.25
C MET A 60 25.46 -12.26 -10.91
N SER A 61 26.16 -13.05 -11.73
CA SER A 61 26.45 -14.47 -11.45
C SER A 61 27.61 -14.69 -10.48
N SER A 62 28.37 -13.63 -10.16
CA SER A 62 29.41 -13.66 -9.14
C SER A 62 28.84 -13.74 -7.72
N THR A 63 29.63 -14.23 -6.76
CA THR A 63 29.30 -14.24 -5.33
C THR A 63 28.86 -12.86 -4.81
N SER A 64 29.44 -11.77 -5.34
CA SER A 64 29.05 -10.40 -5.03
C SER A 64 27.61 -10.07 -5.46
N GLY A 65 27.15 -10.63 -6.59
CA GLY A 65 25.77 -10.52 -7.06
C GLY A 65 24.78 -11.20 -6.12
N THR A 66 25.13 -12.38 -5.57
CA THR A 66 24.29 -13.05 -4.58
C THR A 66 24.08 -12.20 -3.33
N TYR A 67 25.14 -11.60 -2.77
CA TYR A 67 25.01 -10.69 -1.62
C TYR A 67 24.11 -9.51 -1.91
N PHE A 68 24.22 -8.95 -3.11
CA PHE A 68 23.38 -7.86 -3.57
C PHE A 68 21.89 -8.24 -3.57
N PHE A 69 21.54 -9.42 -4.11
CA PHE A 69 20.16 -9.92 -4.09
C PHE A 69 19.66 -10.26 -2.67
N ILE A 70 20.54 -10.74 -1.78
CA ILE A 70 20.17 -10.98 -0.37
C ILE A 70 19.81 -9.66 0.33
N VAL A 71 20.58 -8.60 0.11
CA VAL A 71 20.26 -7.27 0.68
C VAL A 71 18.90 -6.80 0.17
N ILE A 72 18.62 -6.92 -1.13
CA ILE A 72 17.32 -6.59 -1.71
C ILE A 72 16.20 -7.45 -1.09
N ALA A 73 16.44 -8.74 -0.91
CA ALA A 73 15.47 -9.65 -0.31
C ALA A 73 15.07 -9.15 1.09
N VAL A 74 16.06 -8.84 1.93
CA VAL A 74 15.85 -8.31 3.30
C VAL A 74 15.10 -6.99 3.28
N LEU A 75 15.48 -6.04 2.42
CA LEU A 75 14.76 -4.77 2.30
C LEU A 75 13.31 -4.97 1.82
N THR A 76 13.10 -5.91 0.90
CA THR A 76 11.77 -6.29 0.43
C THR A 76 10.94 -6.94 1.54
N THR A 77 11.54 -7.78 2.38
CA THR A 77 10.91 -8.32 3.58
C THR A 77 10.43 -7.18 4.48
N ILE A 78 11.26 -6.16 4.71
CA ILE A 78 10.87 -5.00 5.52
C ILE A 78 9.65 -4.31 4.92
N VAL A 79 9.64 -4.04 3.61
CA VAL A 79 8.49 -3.41 2.93
C VAL A 79 7.24 -4.29 3.06
N LEU A 80 7.36 -5.59 2.79
CA LEU A 80 6.25 -6.55 2.82
C LEU A 80 5.62 -6.66 4.22
N PHE A 81 6.43 -6.77 5.27
CA PHE A 81 5.93 -6.98 6.64
C PHE A 81 5.61 -5.70 7.41
N VAL A 82 6.26 -4.57 7.11
CA VAL A 82 6.00 -3.29 7.79
C VAL A 82 4.87 -2.54 7.09
N THR A 83 5.00 -2.33 5.78
CA THR A 83 4.04 -1.55 4.97
C THR A 83 2.86 -2.41 4.58
N GLY A 84 3.12 -3.63 4.11
CA GLY A 84 2.09 -4.59 3.71
C GLY A 84 1.31 -5.21 4.87
N LYS A 85 1.66 -4.92 6.14
CA LYS A 85 1.00 -5.49 7.32
C LYS A 85 -0.54 -5.45 7.28
N PRO A 86 -1.20 -4.33 6.91
CA PRO A 86 -2.66 -4.27 6.87
C PRO A 86 -3.23 -5.22 5.81
N ILE A 87 -2.64 -5.24 4.61
CA ILE A 87 -3.01 -6.10 3.49
C ILE A 87 -2.83 -7.58 3.88
N LEU A 88 -1.67 -7.95 4.43
CA LEU A 88 -1.41 -9.32 4.88
C LEU A 88 -2.39 -9.77 5.98
N ARG A 89 -2.76 -8.86 6.90
CA ARG A 89 -3.77 -9.15 7.92
C ARG A 89 -5.14 -9.35 7.31
N GLY A 90 -5.56 -8.50 6.38
CA GLY A 90 -6.83 -8.62 5.66
C GLY A 90 -6.92 -9.91 4.86
N ALA A 91 -5.83 -10.28 4.18
CA ALA A 91 -5.70 -11.54 3.45
C ALA A 91 -5.80 -12.77 4.37
N TYR A 92 -5.10 -12.75 5.51
CA TYR A 92 -5.17 -13.84 6.48
C TYR A 92 -6.60 -14.05 7.01
N VAL A 93 -7.29 -12.96 7.34
CA VAL A 93 -8.69 -13.03 7.79
C VAL A 93 -9.58 -13.57 6.67
N SER A 94 -9.47 -13.05 5.44
CA SER A 94 -10.23 -13.48 4.27
C SER A 94 -10.05 -14.97 3.96
N ALA A 95 -8.82 -15.47 4.02
CA ALA A 95 -8.52 -16.88 3.85
C ALA A 95 -9.16 -17.74 4.95
N LYS A 96 -9.09 -17.29 6.21
CA LYS A 96 -9.68 -17.99 7.35
C LYS A 96 -11.21 -18.03 7.30
N THR A 97 -11.84 -16.94 6.87
CA THR A 97 -13.30 -16.83 6.74
C THR A 97 -13.83 -17.40 5.41
N ARG A 98 -12.95 -17.86 4.51
CA ARG A 98 -13.29 -18.31 3.15
C ARG A 98 -14.12 -17.29 2.37
N SER A 99 -13.87 -16.01 2.60
CA SER A 99 -14.55 -14.91 1.94
C SER A 99 -13.50 -14.06 1.21
N PRO A 100 -13.27 -14.31 -0.10
CA PRO A 100 -12.24 -13.61 -0.88
C PRO A 100 -12.46 -12.09 -0.86
N ASN A 101 -11.41 -11.34 -0.56
CA ASN A 101 -11.42 -9.88 -0.57
C ASN A 101 -10.25 -9.32 -1.42
N MET A 102 -10.24 -7.99 -1.59
CA MET A 102 -9.17 -7.28 -2.31
C MET A 102 -7.79 -7.61 -1.72
N ASP A 103 -7.67 -7.59 -0.39
CA ASP A 103 -6.41 -7.82 0.31
C ASP A 103 -5.83 -9.21 0.04
N LEU A 104 -6.67 -10.24 -0.10
CA LEU A 104 -6.25 -11.60 -0.39
C LEU A 104 -5.56 -11.71 -1.73
N LEU A 105 -6.14 -11.13 -2.79
CA LEU A 105 -5.57 -11.17 -4.13
C LEU A 105 -4.24 -10.40 -4.17
N VAL A 106 -4.20 -9.22 -3.55
CA VAL A 106 -2.98 -8.39 -3.48
C VAL A 106 -1.87 -9.10 -2.70
N ALA A 107 -2.19 -9.64 -1.53
CA ALA A 107 -1.23 -10.38 -0.71
C ALA A 107 -0.72 -11.62 -1.45
N LEU A 108 -1.59 -12.36 -2.14
CA LEU A 108 -1.18 -13.52 -2.91
C LEU A 108 -0.20 -13.14 -4.02
N ALA A 109 -0.47 -12.07 -4.78
CA ALA A 109 0.43 -11.59 -5.83
C ALA A 109 1.79 -11.16 -5.27
N ALA A 110 1.80 -10.33 -4.22
CA ALA A 110 3.03 -9.84 -3.60
C ALA A 110 3.85 -10.98 -2.96
N VAL A 111 3.21 -11.87 -2.21
CA VAL A 111 3.90 -13.00 -1.57
C VAL A 111 4.41 -14.00 -2.62
N SER A 112 3.65 -14.25 -3.70
CA SER A 112 4.09 -15.15 -4.76
C SER A 112 5.34 -14.60 -5.46
N ALA A 113 5.36 -13.30 -5.79
CA ALA A 113 6.53 -12.66 -6.38
C ALA A 113 7.75 -12.71 -5.44
N TYR A 114 7.54 -12.48 -4.14
CA TYR A 114 8.60 -12.56 -3.13
C TYR A 114 9.18 -13.97 -2.99
N VAL A 115 8.31 -14.98 -2.86
CA VAL A 115 8.71 -16.38 -2.69
C VAL A 115 9.43 -16.87 -3.94
N TYR A 116 8.89 -16.58 -5.13
CA TYR A 116 9.55 -16.91 -6.40
C TYR A 116 10.96 -16.32 -6.45
N SER A 117 11.09 -15.02 -6.16
CA SER A 117 12.37 -14.32 -6.18
C SER A 117 13.37 -14.90 -5.17
N THR A 118 12.89 -15.29 -3.99
CA THR A 118 13.71 -15.92 -2.95
C THR A 118 14.21 -17.29 -3.39
N LEU A 119 13.34 -18.11 -3.98
CA LEU A 119 13.74 -19.42 -4.49
C LEU A 119 14.69 -19.29 -5.67
N ALA A 120 14.46 -18.33 -6.56
CA ALA A 120 15.36 -18.07 -7.69
C ALA A 120 16.77 -17.74 -7.20
N VAL A 121 16.91 -16.83 -6.22
CA VAL A 121 18.22 -16.45 -5.65
C VAL A 121 18.95 -17.61 -4.96
N ILE A 122 18.22 -18.58 -4.40
CA ILE A 122 18.82 -19.72 -3.67
C ILE A 122 19.19 -20.87 -4.61
N PHE A 123 18.38 -21.14 -5.64
CA PHE A 123 18.47 -22.38 -6.43
C PHE A 123 18.89 -22.18 -7.89
N VAL A 124 18.96 -20.95 -8.40
CA VAL A 124 19.22 -20.66 -9.82
C VAL A 124 20.49 -19.81 -9.96
N GLU A 125 21.40 -20.22 -10.85
CA GLU A 125 22.67 -19.52 -11.10
C GLU A 125 22.49 -18.17 -11.82
N SER A 126 21.42 -18.02 -12.61
CA SER A 126 21.02 -16.78 -13.29
C SER A 126 19.54 -16.45 -12.99
N PRO A 127 19.22 -15.95 -11.78
CA PRO A 127 17.83 -15.79 -11.38
C PRO A 127 17.18 -14.54 -12.01
N SER A 128 16.01 -14.70 -12.60
CA SER A 128 15.09 -13.58 -12.83
C SER A 128 14.44 -13.21 -11.49
N VAL A 129 14.87 -12.09 -10.90
CA VAL A 129 14.46 -11.69 -9.55
C VAL A 129 13.39 -10.60 -9.62
N TYR A 130 12.23 -10.83 -9.02
CA TYR A 130 11.03 -9.98 -9.07
C TYR A 130 10.67 -9.35 -7.71
N TYR A 131 11.67 -9.03 -6.89
CA TYR A 131 11.43 -8.34 -5.61
C TYR A 131 10.84 -6.94 -5.81
N ASP A 132 11.20 -6.27 -6.91
CA ASP A 132 10.60 -5.02 -7.36
C ASP A 132 9.08 -5.14 -7.51
N VAL A 133 8.58 -6.22 -8.10
CA VAL A 133 7.13 -6.47 -8.25
C VAL A 133 6.44 -6.53 -6.89
N THR A 134 7.05 -7.21 -5.91
CA THR A 134 6.54 -7.26 -4.53
C THR A 134 6.44 -5.86 -3.93
N VAL A 135 7.52 -5.09 -4.04
CA VAL A 135 7.60 -3.71 -3.50
C VAL A 135 6.57 -2.81 -4.18
N ALA A 136 6.49 -2.86 -5.51
CA ALA A 136 5.56 -2.05 -6.30
C ALA A 136 4.12 -2.33 -5.89
N ILE A 137 3.71 -3.60 -5.83
CA ILE A 137 2.36 -4.00 -5.41
C ILE A 137 2.05 -3.45 -4.02
N ILE A 138 2.92 -3.70 -3.04
CA ILE A 138 2.67 -3.28 -1.66
C ILE A 138 2.58 -1.76 -1.54
N VAL A 139 3.52 -1.03 -2.14
CA VAL A 139 3.54 0.44 -2.05
C VAL A 139 2.34 1.06 -2.77
N ILE A 140 2.09 0.67 -4.02
CA ILE A 140 1.01 1.24 -4.84
C ILE A 140 -0.35 0.98 -4.20
N VAL A 141 -0.63 -0.27 -3.78
CA VAL A 141 -1.93 -0.60 -3.18
C VAL A 141 -2.08 0.09 -1.82
N THR A 142 -1.04 0.15 -0.99
CA THR A 142 -1.13 0.85 0.30
C THR A 142 -1.41 2.34 0.13
N VAL A 143 -0.79 2.97 -0.87
CA VAL A 143 -1.06 4.37 -1.23
C VAL A 143 -2.48 4.53 -1.78
N GLY A 144 -2.90 3.64 -2.69
CA GLY A 144 -4.26 3.64 -3.25
C GLY A 144 -5.34 3.53 -2.17
N ASN A 145 -5.18 2.61 -1.22
CA ASN A 145 -6.10 2.44 -0.10
C ASN A 145 -6.20 3.72 0.75
N ARG A 146 -5.10 4.44 0.95
CA ARG A 146 -5.12 5.74 1.66
C ARG A 146 -5.91 6.80 0.92
N TYR A 147 -5.75 6.87 -0.40
CA TYR A 147 -6.55 7.78 -1.22
C TYR A 147 -8.03 7.40 -1.18
N GLU A 148 -8.34 6.11 -1.26
CA GLU A 148 -9.71 5.61 -1.18
C GLU A 148 -10.36 5.94 0.17
N ASP A 149 -9.67 5.71 1.28
CA ASP A 149 -10.13 6.03 2.63
C ASP A 149 -10.37 7.54 2.80
N ALA A 150 -9.48 8.38 2.26
CA ALA A 150 -9.62 9.84 2.30
C ALA A 150 -10.86 10.31 1.52
N ILE A 151 -11.09 9.76 0.33
CA ILE A 151 -12.25 10.08 -0.51
C ILE A 151 -13.55 9.66 0.20
N LYS A 152 -13.60 8.43 0.73
CA LYS A 152 -14.76 7.92 1.46
C LYS A 152 -15.07 8.78 2.69
N SER A 153 -14.05 9.15 3.47
CA SER A 153 -14.21 9.98 4.66
C SER A 153 -14.84 11.33 4.31
N ARG A 154 -14.37 11.97 3.23
CA ARG A 154 -14.92 13.25 2.76
C ARG A 154 -16.36 13.13 2.26
N ALA A 155 -16.70 12.04 1.57
CA ALA A 155 -18.05 11.77 1.14
C ALA A 155 -19.00 11.55 2.32
N THR A 156 -18.56 10.81 3.35
CA THR A 156 -19.34 10.59 4.57
C THR A 156 -19.58 11.89 5.35
N GLU A 157 -18.58 12.79 5.41
CA GLU A 157 -18.71 14.10 6.05
C GLU A 157 -19.78 14.96 5.36
N LEU A 158 -19.76 15.05 4.02
CA LEU A 158 -20.77 15.79 3.26
C LEU A 158 -22.19 15.21 3.41
N LEU A 159 -22.32 13.88 3.47
CA LEU A 159 -23.61 13.23 3.70
C LEU A 159 -24.14 13.50 5.13
N SER A 160 -23.23 13.53 6.11
CA SER A 160 -23.56 13.90 7.49
C SER A 160 -24.04 15.34 7.56
N ASP A 161 -23.36 16.27 6.88
CA ASP A 161 -23.74 17.68 6.83
C ASP A 161 -25.09 17.88 6.13
N LEU A 162 -25.37 17.19 5.03
CA LEU A 162 -26.68 17.23 4.38
C LEU A 162 -27.80 16.75 5.30
N THR A 163 -27.56 15.64 6.01
CA THR A 163 -28.52 15.07 6.96
C THR A 163 -28.74 16.01 8.14
N ALA A 164 -27.71 16.73 8.59
CA ALA A 164 -27.81 17.73 9.64
C ALA A 164 -28.57 19.01 9.20
N VAL A 165 -28.53 19.35 7.90
CA VAL A 165 -29.28 20.49 7.31
C VAL A 165 -30.75 20.13 7.02
N GLN A 166 -31.10 18.85 6.95
CA GLN A 166 -32.48 18.40 6.78
C GLN A 166 -33.27 18.62 8.08
N VAL A 167 -33.81 19.84 8.21
CA VAL A 167 -34.56 20.31 9.38
C VAL A 167 -35.76 19.40 9.69
N ASP A 168 -35.73 18.74 10.85
CA ASP A 168 -36.80 17.86 11.35
C ASP A 168 -38.01 18.63 11.94
N SER A 169 -37.89 19.96 12.13
CA SER A 169 -38.97 20.77 12.71
C SER A 169 -39.23 22.06 11.91
N ALA A 170 -40.36 22.07 11.19
CA ALA A 170 -40.95 23.29 10.65
C ALA A 170 -41.99 23.82 11.66
N ARG A 171 -41.71 24.97 12.30
CA ARG A 171 -42.72 25.66 13.12
C ARG A 171 -43.75 26.27 12.17
N ARG A 172 -44.93 25.64 12.08
CA ARG A 172 -46.07 26.15 11.31
C ARG A 172 -46.62 27.41 12.01
N VAL A 173 -46.45 28.57 11.38
CA VAL A 173 -47.10 29.81 11.82
C VAL A 173 -48.51 29.81 11.25
N ALA A 174 -49.51 29.57 12.09
CA ALA A 174 -50.91 29.78 11.73
C ALA A 174 -51.12 31.29 11.50
N ARG A 175 -51.52 31.67 10.29
CA ARG A 175 -51.85 33.06 9.94
C ARG A 175 -53.37 33.23 10.05
N GLY A 176 -53.81 34.01 11.04
CA GLY A 176 -55.19 34.44 11.27
C GLY A 176 -55.93 33.57 12.30
N GLY A 177 -56.69 34.10 13.25
CA GLY A 177 -57.08 35.47 13.55
C GLY A 177 -57.89 35.51 14.86
N THR A 178 -57.99 36.69 15.46
CA THR A 178 -59.03 37.15 16.41
C THR A 178 -59.54 36.16 17.46
N ASP A 179 -59.12 36.35 18.72
CA ASP A 179 -60.02 36.19 19.86
C ASP A 179 -60.15 37.54 20.55
N GLY A 180 -61.30 38.17 20.32
CA GLY A 180 -61.87 39.09 21.28
C GLY A 180 -62.81 38.31 22.20
N ASP A 181 -63.04 38.92 23.38
CA ASP A 181 -64.16 38.68 24.29
C ASP A 181 -64.10 37.40 25.16
N ASP A 182 -63.79 37.55 26.44
CA ASP A 182 -64.79 37.49 27.52
C ASP A 182 -64.10 37.68 28.90
N GLY A 183 -64.62 38.62 29.71
CA GLY A 183 -64.22 38.84 31.11
C GLY A 183 -64.32 40.28 31.60
#